data_AF-A0A1F3Y8A0-F1
#
_entry.id   AF-A0A1F3Y8A0-F1
#
_cell.length_a   1.000
_cell.length_b   1.000
_cell.length_c   1.000
_cell.angle_alpha   90.00
_cell.angle_beta   90.00
_cell.angle_gamma   90.00
#
_symmetry.space_group_name_H-M   'P 1'
#
loop_
_entity.id
_entity.type
_entity.pdbx_description
1 polymer ?
#
loop_
_entity_poly.entity_id
_entity_poly.type
_entity_poly.pdbx_seq_one_letter_code
_entity_poly.pdbx_strand_id
1 'polypeptide(L)' 'MSNATQNTAGHDDELQDEPVPAMQQILDNPFLLLFLGVVVPTVFYLVWGVMEIVSLPIAK' A
#
# COMPACT_ATOMS: atom_id res chain seq x y z
N MET A 1 25.76 1.29 -55.18
CA MET A 1 25.73 -0.17 -54.94
C MET A 1 26.21 -0.39 -53.51
N SER A 2 25.35 -0.12 -52.53
CA SER A 2 24.57 -1.13 -51.78
C SER A 2 25.43 -2.01 -50.86
N ASN A 3 25.99 -1.41 -49.81
CA ASN A 3 26.39 -2.14 -48.62
C ASN A 3 26.13 -1.30 -47.36
N ALA A 4 24.86 -1.25 -46.95
CA ALA A 4 24.44 -0.78 -45.64
C ALA A 4 23.13 -1.48 -45.22
N THR A 5 22.95 -2.74 -45.65
CA THR A 5 22.04 -3.66 -45.00
C THR A 5 22.77 -4.17 -43.77
N GLN A 6 22.55 -3.52 -42.63
CA GLN A 6 22.67 -4.06 -41.26
C GLN A 6 22.68 -2.90 -40.28
N ASN A 7 21.51 -2.30 -40.08
CA ASN A 7 21.21 -1.74 -38.78
C ASN A 7 19.86 -2.28 -38.34
N THR A 8 19.83 -3.61 -38.23
CA THR A 8 18.91 -4.34 -37.37
C THR A 8 19.39 -4.09 -35.95
N ALA A 9 18.95 -2.99 -35.36
CA ALA A 9 18.87 -2.87 -33.92
C ALA A 9 17.38 -2.67 -33.63
N GLY A 10 16.68 -3.80 -33.53
CA GLY A 10 15.43 -3.83 -32.79
C GLY A 10 15.72 -3.27 -31.41
N HIS A 11 15.31 -2.04 -31.19
CA HIS A 11 15.14 -1.45 -29.87
C HIS A 11 13.64 -1.29 -29.64
N ASP A 12 12.91 -2.35 -29.97
CA ASP A 12 11.71 -2.79 -29.31
C ASP A 12 12.10 -2.96 -27.84
N ASP A 13 12.04 -1.82 -27.15
CA ASP A 13 12.12 -1.60 -25.72
C ASP A 13 11.11 -2.56 -25.08
N GLU A 14 11.55 -3.80 -24.86
CA GLU A 14 10.92 -4.79 -24.01
C GLU A 14 11.09 -4.28 -22.58
N LEU A 15 10.44 -3.15 -22.27
CA LEU A 15 10.16 -2.72 -20.92
C LEU A 15 9.23 -3.80 -20.38
N GLN A 16 9.84 -4.85 -19.83
CA GLN A 16 9.16 -5.90 -19.12
C GLN A 16 8.23 -5.20 -18.13
N ASP A 17 6.91 -5.33 -18.33
CA ASP A 17 5.88 -4.90 -17.39
C ASP A 17 6.06 -5.73 -16.11
N GLU A 18 7.04 -5.34 -15.29
CA GLU A 18 7.33 -5.99 -14.02
C GLU A 18 6.14 -5.70 -13.10
N PRO A 19 5.44 -6.72 -12.59
CA PRO A 19 4.24 -6.51 -11.80
C PRO A 19 4.58 -5.71 -10.54
N VAL A 20 3.85 -4.61 -10.34
CA VAL A 20 4.07 -3.71 -9.20
C VAL A 20 3.95 -4.51 -7.89
N PRO A 21 4.98 -4.50 -7.01
CA PRO A 21 4.96 -5.18 -5.73
C PRO A 21 3.73 -4.82 -4.89
N ALA A 22 3.07 -5.81 -4.27
CA ALA A 22 1.84 -5.60 -3.52
C ALA A 22 1.99 -4.57 -2.37
N MET A 23 3.16 -4.49 -1.75
CA MET A 23 3.44 -3.50 -0.71
C MET A 23 3.50 -2.07 -1.26
N GLN A 24 3.95 -1.87 -2.50
CA GLN A 24 3.90 -0.54 -3.14
C GLN A 24 2.46 -0.13 -3.41
N GLN A 25 1.62 -1.01 -3.95
CA GLN A 25 0.21 -0.71 -4.22
C GLN A 25 -0.58 -0.27 -2.95
N ILE A 26 -0.21 -0.82 -1.79
CA ILE A 26 -0.82 -0.44 -0.49
C ILE A 26 -0.37 0.96 -0.06
N LEU A 27 0.92 1.28 -0.22
CA LEU A 27 1.51 2.57 0.16
C LEU A 27 1.21 3.68 -0.86
N ASP A 28 0.92 3.32 -2.11
CA ASP A 28 0.63 4.26 -3.20
C ASP A 28 -0.84 4.71 -3.20
N ASN A 29 -1.71 4.05 -2.41
CA ASN A 29 -3.11 4.45 -2.27
C ASN A 29 -3.30 5.37 -1.04
N PRO A 30 -3.41 6.70 -1.24
CA PRO A 30 -3.52 7.65 -0.13
C PRO A 30 -4.79 7.46 0.71
N PHE A 31 -5.88 6.96 0.12
CA PHE A 31 -7.11 6.67 0.87
C PHE A 31 -6.96 5.44 1.77
N LEU A 32 -6.21 4.43 1.33
CA LEU A 32 -5.92 3.25 2.14
C LEU A 32 -5.02 3.63 3.32
N LEU A 33 -4.00 4.46 3.08
CA LEU A 33 -3.18 5.03 4.14
C LEU A 33 -3.99 5.92 5.11
N LEU A 34 -4.88 6.76 4.60
CA LEU A 34 -5.78 7.57 5.44
C LEU A 34 -6.69 6.69 6.28
N PHE A 35 -7.32 5.69 5.66
CA PHE A 35 -8.20 4.75 6.34
C PHE A 35 -7.45 4.04 7.47
N LEU A 36 -6.28 3.47 7.19
CA LEU A 36 -5.47 2.81 8.22
C LEU A 36 -5.02 3.80 9.30
N GLY A 37 -4.63 5.01 8.91
CA GLY A 37 -4.18 6.08 9.81
C GLY A 37 -5.26 6.56 10.79
N VAL A 38 -6.54 6.51 10.41
CA VAL A 38 -7.66 6.85 11.30
C VAL A 38 -8.17 5.61 12.04
N VAL A 39 -8.36 4.49 11.34
CA VAL A 39 -8.98 3.29 11.91
C VAL A 39 -8.11 2.65 12.98
N VAL A 40 -6.79 2.57 12.79
CA VAL A 40 -5.88 1.96 13.78
C VAL A 40 -5.98 2.66 15.14
N PRO A 41 -5.75 3.99 15.27
CA PRO A 41 -5.88 4.64 16.56
C PRO A 41 -7.32 4.62 17.07
N THR A 42 -8.34 4.76 16.21
CA THR A 42 -9.74 4.70 16.65
C THR A 42 -10.08 3.36 17.31
N VAL A 43 -9.76 2.25 16.66
CA VAL A 43 -10.02 0.91 17.23
C VAL A 43 -9.20 0.69 18.49
N PHE A 44 -7.93 1.11 18.48
CA PHE A 44 -7.07 0.99 19.65
C PHE A 44 -7.64 1.72 20.87
N TYR A 45 -8.03 2.99 20.72
CA TYR A 45 -8.64 3.77 21.80
C TYR A 45 -10.02 3.26 22.19
N LEU A 46 -10.80 2.73 21.25
CA LEU A 46 -12.10 2.14 21.56
C LEU A 46 -11.94 0.90 22.44
N VAL A 47 -11.07 -0.03 22.04
CA VAL A 47 -10.80 -1.25 22.82
C VAL A 47 -10.24 -0.89 24.19
N TRP A 48 -9.27 0.03 24.24
CA TRP A 48 -8.71 0.53 25.49
C TRP A 48 -9.81 1.12 26.40
N GLY A 49 -10.62 2.03 25.86
CA GLY A 49 -11.67 2.71 26.62
C GLY A 49 -12.75 1.74 27.13
N VAL A 50 -13.13 0.74 26.34
CA VAL A 50 -14.06 -0.31 26.78
C VAL A 50 -13.46 -1.13 27.92
N MET A 51 -12.19 -1.55 27.79
CA MET A 51 -11.49 -2.28 28.85
C MET A 51 -11.42 -1.45 30.15
N GLU A 52 -11.19 -0.14 30.04
CA GLU A 52 -11.17 0.77 31.19
C GLU A 52 -12.54 0.87 31.87
N ILE A 53 -13.63 1.02 31.10
CA ILE A 53 -15.00 1.08 31.63
C ILE A 53 -15.39 -0.21 32.35
N VAL A 54 -15.10 -1.38 31.76
CA VAL A 54 -15.44 -2.68 32.36
C VAL A 54 -14.65 -2.93 33.65
N SER A 55 -13.46 -2.34 33.77
CA SER A 55 -12.61 -2.46 34.96
C SER A 55 -13.05 -1.54 36.11
N LEU A 56 -13.96 -0.59 35.87
CA LEU A 56 -14.45 0.30 36.92
C LEU A 56 -15.37 -0.46 37.88
N PRO A 57 -15.14 -0.39 39.20
CA PRO A 57 -16.02 -1.00 40.17
C PRO A 57 -17.36 -0.27 40.18
N ILE A 58 -18.46 -1.02 40.11
CA ILE A 58 -19.80 -0.47 40.27
C ILE A 58 -19.97 -0.04 41.73
N ALA A 59 -20.21 1.26 41.95
CA ALA A 59 -20.46 1.79 43.28
C ALA A 59 -21.67 1.09 43.91
N LYS A 60 -21.55 0.74 45.19
CA LYS A 60 -22.54 -0.01 45.96
C LYS A 60 -23.70 0.86 46.42
#